data_AF-A0A819ECC3-F1
#
_entry.id   AF-A0A819ECC3-F1
#
_cell.length_a   1.000
_cell.length_b   1.000
_cell.length_c   1.000
_cell.angle_alpha   90.00
_cell.angle_beta   90.00
_cell.angle_gamma   90.00
#
_symmetry.space_group_name_H-M   'P 1'
#
loop_
_entity.id
_entity.type
_entity.pdbx_description
1 polymer ?
#
loop_
_entity_poly.entity_id
_entity_poly.type
_entity_poly.pdbx_seq_one_letter_code
_entity_poly.pdbx_strand_id
1 'polypeptide(L)'
;MNDLIKINDLDKDELYNEYCEIKFLYDNLIKTGVKLSDQIKLYISSKKDYLPTSTINDNPHNLFDNGEDEEGDLTHKNQNKDEHIRSDQFWSYLLSMSPNSTPNMKKIISYIFSIPCANAYVETIFSHMKHLWSHYRSRMDIELVDAELKIRMNSDYPCAYVHKYLLSQPDLLKKIRTDEKYEQKKRRDIE
;
A
#
# COMPACT_ATOMS: atom_id res chain seq x y z
N MET A 1 -0.39 -27.07 13.57
CA MET A 1 -1.75 -27.27 13.06
C MET A 1 -1.76 -26.67 11.66
N ASN A 2 -1.59 -27.50 10.63
CA ASN A 2 -1.52 -27.05 9.23
C ASN A 2 -2.93 -26.82 8.71
N ASP A 3 -3.55 -25.72 9.12
CA ASP A 3 -4.70 -25.19 8.41
C ASP A 3 -4.16 -24.53 7.13
N LEU A 4 -3.95 -25.36 6.11
CA LEU A 4 -3.68 -24.87 4.77
C LEU A 4 -4.87 -24.01 4.35
N ILE A 5 -4.66 -22.69 4.32
CA ILE A 5 -5.67 -21.72 3.91
C ILE A 5 -6.05 -22.06 2.46
N LYS A 6 -7.33 -22.40 2.26
CA LYS A 6 -7.85 -22.75 0.94
C LYS A 6 -8.16 -21.46 0.18
N ILE A 7 -7.47 -21.27 -0.95
CA ILE A 7 -7.91 -20.31 -1.96
C ILE A 7 -9.10 -20.96 -2.67
N ASN A 8 -10.30 -20.47 -2.37
CA ASN A 8 -11.52 -20.97 -2.99
C ASN A 8 -11.55 -20.63 -4.49
N ASP A 9 -12.21 -21.47 -5.29
CA ASP A 9 -12.42 -21.27 -6.72
C ASP A 9 -11.14 -21.19 -7.57
N LEU A 10 -10.14 -22.01 -7.22
CA LEU A 10 -8.90 -22.17 -8.00
C LEU A 10 -9.03 -23.37 -8.93
N ASP A 11 -8.99 -23.12 -10.24
CA ASP A 11 -8.89 -24.19 -11.24
C ASP A 11 -7.42 -24.62 -11.35
N LYS A 12 -7.11 -25.86 -10.96
CA LYS A 12 -5.73 -26.37 -10.89
C LYS A 12 -5.14 -26.64 -12.26
N ASP A 13 -5.97 -27.09 -13.21
CA ASP A 13 -5.50 -27.43 -14.54
C ASP A 13 -5.21 -26.14 -15.31
N GLU A 14 -6.10 -25.17 -15.18
CA GLU A 14 -5.91 -23.84 -15.78
C GLU A 14 -4.74 -23.09 -15.12
N LEU A 15 -4.56 -23.22 -13.80
CA LEU A 15 -3.42 -22.63 -13.11
C LEU A 15 -2.08 -23.10 -13.69
N TYR A 16 -1.94 -24.38 -14.03
CA TYR A 16 -0.71 -24.90 -14.62
C TYR A 16 -0.45 -24.29 -16.00
N ASN A 17 -1.49 -24.14 -16.81
CA ASN A 17 -1.39 -23.46 -18.11
C ASN A 17 -0.95 -22.01 -17.94
N GLU A 18 -1.60 -21.25 -17.05
CA GLU A 18 -1.23 -19.87 -16.73
C GLU A 18 0.23 -19.75 -16.24
N TYR A 19 0.69 -20.70 -15.41
CA TYR A 19 2.07 -20.75 -14.98
C TYR A 19 3.04 -20.95 -16.16
N CYS A 20 2.75 -21.89 -17.05
CA CYS A 20 3.56 -22.15 -18.23
C CYS A 20 3.66 -20.91 -19.13
N GLU A 21 2.56 -20.18 -19.31
CA GLU A 21 2.54 -18.94 -20.08
C GLU A 21 3.42 -17.86 -19.45
N ILE A 22 3.26 -17.60 -18.14
CA ILE A 22 4.06 -16.60 -17.43
C ILE A 22 5.55 -16.98 -17.46
N LYS A 23 5.87 -18.26 -17.31
CA LYS A 23 7.24 -18.76 -17.40
C LYS A 23 7.83 -18.51 -18.79
N PHE A 24 7.08 -18.81 -19.85
CA PHE A 24 7.51 -18.55 -21.21
C PHE A 24 7.78 -17.06 -21.46
N LEU A 25 6.92 -16.18 -20.96
CA LEU A 25 7.12 -14.72 -21.03
C LEU A 25 8.42 -14.30 -20.31
N TYR A 26 8.64 -14.79 -19.10
CA TYR A 26 9.86 -14.52 -18.34
C TYR A 26 11.12 -14.99 -19.08
N ASP A 27 11.11 -16.21 -19.61
CA ASP A 27 12.23 -16.77 -20.36
C ASP A 27 12.54 -15.94 -21.62
N ASN A 28 11.51 -15.41 -22.28
CA ASN A 28 11.70 -14.52 -23.42
C ASN A 28 12.28 -13.16 -23.00
N LEU A 29 11.80 -12.59 -21.89
CA LEU A 29 12.31 -11.32 -21.37
C LEU A 29 13.81 -11.39 -21.06
N ILE A 30 14.28 -12.49 -20.45
CA ILE A 30 15.71 -12.67 -20.18
C ILE A 30 16.54 -12.75 -21.48
N LYS A 31 15.97 -13.33 -22.55
CA LYS A 31 16.67 -13.49 -23.84
C LYS A 31 16.79 -12.19 -24.64
N THR A 32 15.91 -11.20 -24.40
CA THR A 32 15.90 -9.95 -25.18
C THR A 32 17.13 -9.05 -24.96
N GLY A 33 17.98 -9.35 -23.97
CA GLY A 33 19.21 -8.59 -23.68
C GLY A 33 18.97 -7.22 -23.05
N VAL A 34 17.72 -6.78 -22.96
CA VAL A 34 17.32 -5.57 -22.23
C VAL A 34 17.21 -5.91 -20.75
N LYS A 35 17.82 -5.09 -19.89
CA LYS A 35 17.80 -5.29 -18.44
C LYS A 35 16.36 -5.24 -17.93
N LEU A 36 15.91 -6.33 -17.29
CA LEU A 36 14.56 -6.47 -16.78
C LEU A 36 14.18 -5.37 -15.77
N SER A 37 15.14 -4.90 -14.97
CA SER A 37 14.92 -3.80 -14.02
C SER A 37 14.47 -2.52 -14.71
N ASP A 38 15.01 -2.22 -15.88
CA ASP A 38 14.72 -0.98 -16.60
C ASP A 38 13.32 -1.04 -17.23
N GLN A 39 12.95 -2.21 -17.75
CA GLN A 39 11.60 -2.47 -18.28
C GLN A 39 10.53 -2.31 -17.18
N ILE A 40 10.79 -2.88 -15.99
CA ILE A 40 9.88 -2.76 -14.85
C ILE A 40 9.79 -1.33 -14.35
N LYS A 41 10.91 -0.61 -14.25
CA LYS A 41 10.89 0.81 -13.85
C LYS A 41 10.07 1.66 -14.81
N LEU A 42 10.24 1.48 -16.13
CA LEU A 42 9.45 2.18 -17.14
C LEU A 42 7.96 1.87 -16.99
N TYR A 43 7.61 0.59 -16.81
CA TYR A 43 6.24 0.17 -16.56
C TYR A 43 5.65 0.84 -15.31
N ILE A 44 6.35 0.78 -14.17
CA ILE A 44 5.85 1.36 -12.91
C ILE A 44 5.69 2.87 -13.05
N SER A 45 6.64 3.58 -13.67
CA SER A 45 6.52 5.01 -13.94
C SER A 45 5.28 5.31 -14.79
N SER A 46 5.03 4.54 -15.85
CA SER A 46 3.82 4.71 -16.69
C SER A 46 2.49 4.49 -15.95
N LYS A 47 2.51 3.75 -14.84
CA LYS A 47 1.32 3.52 -14.00
C LYS A 47 1.14 4.55 -12.88
N LYS A 48 2.23 5.22 -12.47
CA LYS A 48 2.19 6.27 -11.45
C LYS A 48 1.49 7.54 -11.92
N ASP A 49 1.39 7.79 -13.22
CA ASP A 49 0.69 8.97 -13.77
C ASP A 49 -0.83 9.02 -13.44
N TYR A 50 -1.38 7.98 -12.83
CA TYR A 50 -2.77 7.94 -12.32
C TYR A 50 -2.91 8.27 -10.82
N LEU A 51 -1.81 8.36 -10.06
CA LEU A 51 -1.80 8.93 -8.70
C LEU A 51 -0.98 10.22 -8.72
N PRO A 52 -1.52 11.36 -8.25
CA PRO A 52 -0.76 12.61 -8.23
C PRO A 52 0.38 12.52 -7.19
N THR A 53 1.56 12.08 -7.60
CA THR A 53 2.79 12.22 -6.81
C THR A 53 3.24 13.68 -6.85
N SER A 54 3.02 14.41 -5.76
CA SER A 54 3.97 15.45 -5.38
C SER A 54 5.24 14.74 -4.91
N THR A 55 6.35 15.00 -5.58
CA THR A 55 7.71 14.74 -5.06
C THR A 55 7.82 15.34 -3.66
N ILE A 56 7.73 14.49 -2.65
CA ILE A 56 8.27 14.78 -1.32
C ILE A 56 9.39 13.75 -1.14
N ASN A 57 10.60 14.25 -0.93
CA ASN A 57 11.72 13.44 -0.47
C ASN A 57 11.39 12.95 0.94
N ASP A 58 10.72 11.82 1.07
CA ASP A 58 10.38 11.25 2.36
C ASP A 58 11.47 10.26 2.80
N ASN A 59 12.41 10.76 3.58
CA ASN A 59 12.85 10.04 4.77
C ASN A 59 11.66 10.12 5.77
N PRO A 60 10.95 9.03 6.10
CA PRO A 60 9.82 9.11 7.03
C PRO A 60 10.24 9.20 8.50
N HIS A 61 11.54 9.18 8.81
CA HIS A 61 12.06 9.48 10.13
C HIS A 61 12.59 10.91 10.11
N ASN A 62 11.74 11.89 10.38
CA ASN A 62 12.08 13.19 10.98
C ASN A 62 10.83 14.06 11.06
N LEU A 63 9.88 13.65 11.87
CA LEU A 63 9.00 14.60 12.54
C LEU A 63 8.87 14.12 13.98
N PHE A 64 9.63 14.78 14.86
CA PHE A 64 9.83 14.52 16.29
C PHE A 64 10.88 13.46 16.63
N ASP A 65 12.15 13.85 16.52
CA ASP A 65 13.22 13.24 17.32
C ASP A 65 14.02 14.37 18.01
N ASN A 66 13.92 14.42 19.34
CA ASN A 66 14.78 15.22 20.21
C ASN A 66 15.44 14.19 21.13
N GLY A 67 16.66 13.78 20.81
CA GLY A 67 17.40 12.78 21.58
C GLY A 67 18.78 12.49 21.00
N GLU A 68 19.74 13.33 21.39
CA GLU A 68 21.18 13.10 21.64
C GLU A 68 22.00 12.11 20.77
N ASP A 69 23.09 12.66 20.23
CA ASP A 69 24.06 12.11 19.29
C ASP A 69 24.90 10.94 19.83
N GLU A 70 25.06 9.88 19.03
CA GLU A 70 26.31 9.10 18.99
C GLU A 70 26.77 8.92 17.54
N GLU A 71 27.94 9.50 17.26
CA GLU A 71 28.61 9.59 15.97
C GLU A 71 29.35 8.27 15.66
N GLY A 72 28.90 7.56 14.62
CA GLY A 72 29.52 6.33 14.13
C GLY A 72 29.80 6.42 12.63
N ASP A 73 30.96 6.96 12.28
CA ASP A 73 31.56 7.00 10.94
C ASP A 73 31.79 5.60 10.37
N LEU A 74 31.21 5.31 9.19
CA LEU A 74 31.74 4.28 8.28
C LEU A 74 31.52 4.68 6.81
N THR A 75 32.59 5.17 6.22
CA THR A 75 32.73 5.43 4.79
C THR A 75 33.00 4.15 3.96
N HIS A 76 32.52 4.18 2.72
CA HIS A 76 32.89 3.40 1.53
C HIS A 76 32.56 1.90 1.40
N LYS A 77 31.68 1.58 0.44
CA LYS A 77 31.97 0.66 -0.69
C LYS A 77 30.98 0.85 -1.84
N ASN A 78 31.48 1.45 -2.93
CA ASN A 78 30.86 1.37 -4.26
C ASN A 78 30.96 -0.08 -4.73
N GLN A 79 29.91 -0.86 -4.51
CA GLN A 79 29.70 -2.14 -5.17
C GLN A 79 28.61 -1.90 -6.22
N ASN A 80 28.80 -2.43 -7.43
CA ASN A 80 27.74 -2.55 -8.44
C ASN A 80 26.50 -3.14 -7.75
N LYS A 81 25.56 -2.28 -7.35
CA LYS A 81 24.31 -2.73 -6.75
C LYS A 81 23.52 -3.32 -7.89
N ASP A 82 23.47 -4.65 -7.95
CA ASP A 82 22.38 -5.33 -8.63
C ASP A 82 21.10 -4.65 -8.16
N GLU A 83 20.46 -3.94 -9.09
CA GLU A 83 19.31 -3.11 -8.76
C GLU A 83 18.21 -4.04 -8.28
N HIS A 84 17.94 -3.99 -6.97
CA HIS A 84 16.96 -4.84 -6.35
C HIS A 84 15.58 -4.52 -6.90
N ILE A 85 15.00 -5.46 -7.64
CA ILE A 85 13.62 -5.37 -8.12
C ILE A 85 12.71 -5.88 -7.01
N ARG A 86 11.75 -5.06 -6.59
CA ARG A 86 10.74 -5.50 -5.64
C ARG A 86 9.84 -6.57 -6.27
N SER A 87 9.55 -7.63 -5.52
CA SER A 87 8.76 -8.76 -6.00
C SER A 87 7.36 -8.34 -6.49
N ASP A 88 6.70 -7.40 -5.83
CA ASP A 88 5.36 -6.93 -6.22
C ASP A 88 5.36 -6.22 -7.57
N GLN A 89 6.40 -5.42 -7.84
CA GLN A 89 6.58 -4.73 -9.11
C GLN A 89 6.88 -5.70 -10.25
N PHE A 90 7.71 -6.71 -9.97
CA PHE A 90 8.01 -7.78 -10.91
C PHE A 90 6.76 -8.57 -11.30
N TRP A 91 5.98 -9.03 -10.32
CA TRP A 91 4.77 -9.79 -10.60
C TRP A 91 3.68 -8.95 -11.26
N SER A 92 3.51 -7.69 -10.87
CA SER A 92 2.59 -6.75 -11.52
C SER A 92 2.93 -6.58 -13.01
N TYR A 93 4.22 -6.40 -13.31
CA TYR A 93 4.71 -6.30 -14.68
C TYR A 93 4.44 -7.57 -15.49
N LEU A 94 4.84 -8.75 -14.99
CA LEU A 94 4.62 -10.03 -15.69
C LEU A 94 3.13 -10.31 -15.95
N LEU A 95 2.27 -10.11 -14.95
CA LEU A 95 0.84 -10.33 -15.09
C LEU A 95 0.18 -9.33 -16.06
N SER A 96 0.79 -8.16 -16.27
CA SER A 96 0.32 -7.17 -17.25
C SER A 96 0.76 -7.47 -18.68
N MET A 97 1.83 -8.24 -18.86
CA MET A 97 2.35 -8.62 -20.18
C MET A 97 1.71 -9.90 -20.71
N SER A 98 0.97 -10.63 -19.88
CA SER A 98 0.25 -11.82 -20.32
C SER A 98 -0.78 -11.46 -21.39
N PRO A 99 -0.71 -12.05 -22.60
CA PRO A 99 -1.71 -11.83 -23.64
C PRO A 99 -3.07 -12.44 -23.26
N ASN A 100 -3.03 -13.51 -22.46
CA ASN A 100 -4.19 -14.23 -21.97
C ASN A 100 -4.55 -13.81 -20.55
N SER A 101 -5.81 -14.01 -20.19
CA SER A 101 -6.27 -13.79 -18.82
C SER A 101 -5.65 -14.84 -17.90
N THR A 102 -4.99 -14.38 -16.83
CA THR A 102 -4.39 -15.24 -15.80
C THR A 102 -5.10 -15.08 -14.45
N PRO A 103 -6.40 -15.44 -14.34
CA PRO A 103 -7.17 -15.23 -13.13
C PRO A 103 -6.66 -16.04 -11.93
N ASN A 104 -6.21 -17.28 -12.13
CA ASN A 104 -5.77 -18.14 -11.03
C ASN A 104 -4.42 -17.68 -10.47
N MET A 105 -3.48 -17.32 -11.34
CA MET A 105 -2.20 -16.75 -10.96
C MET A 105 -2.39 -15.38 -10.28
N LYS A 106 -3.27 -14.52 -10.80
CA LYS A 106 -3.61 -13.25 -10.12
C LYS A 106 -4.13 -13.49 -8.71
N LYS A 107 -5.05 -14.45 -8.50
CA LYS A 107 -5.58 -14.79 -7.17
C LYS A 107 -4.45 -15.21 -6.22
N ILE A 108 -3.57 -16.13 -6.63
CA ILE A 108 -2.46 -16.61 -5.79
C ILE A 108 -1.49 -15.48 -5.44
N ILE A 109 -1.07 -14.73 -6.45
CA ILE A 109 -0.10 -13.65 -6.27
C ILE A 109 -0.68 -12.54 -5.38
N SER A 110 -1.92 -12.11 -5.63
CA SER A 110 -2.61 -11.15 -4.78
C SER A 110 -2.75 -11.65 -3.35
N TYR A 111 -3.04 -12.94 -3.16
CA TYR A 111 -3.11 -13.55 -1.84
C TYR A 111 -1.76 -13.52 -1.12
N ILE A 112 -0.68 -13.94 -1.78
CA ILE A 112 0.68 -13.92 -1.21
C ILE A 112 1.06 -12.49 -0.79
N PHE A 113 0.79 -11.49 -1.63
CA PHE A 113 1.11 -10.09 -1.33
C PHE A 113 0.16 -9.42 -0.33
N SER A 114 -1.00 -10.02 -0.04
CA SER A 114 -1.89 -9.54 1.02
C SER A 114 -1.38 -9.87 2.43
N ILE A 115 -0.43 -10.80 2.54
CA ILE A 115 0.15 -11.21 3.82
C ILE A 115 1.38 -10.33 4.09
N PRO A 116 1.37 -9.50 5.15
CA PRO A 116 2.54 -8.71 5.48
C PRO A 116 3.69 -9.62 5.93
N CYS A 117 4.89 -9.40 5.38
CA CYS A 117 6.07 -10.20 5.72
C CYS A 117 6.61 -9.93 7.14
N ALA A 118 6.17 -8.85 7.78
CA ALA A 118 6.66 -8.42 9.09
C ALA A 118 5.56 -7.71 9.89
N ASN A 119 5.70 -7.76 11.21
CA ASN A 119 4.81 -7.06 12.14
C ASN A 119 4.97 -5.54 12.12
N ALA A 120 6.02 -5.01 11.48
CA ALA A 120 6.30 -3.57 11.41
C ALA A 120 5.10 -2.72 10.91
N TYR A 121 4.29 -3.26 9.99
CA TYR A 121 3.07 -2.57 9.54
C TYR A 121 2.04 -2.47 10.66
N VAL A 122 1.82 -3.56 11.39
CA VAL A 122 0.90 -3.62 12.54
C VAL A 122 1.42 -2.77 13.70
N GLU A 123 2.74 -2.77 13.94
CA GLU A 123 3.39 -1.93 14.93
C GLU A 123 3.25 -0.44 14.60
N THR A 124 3.34 -0.07 13.33
CA THR A 124 3.05 1.30 12.86
C THR A 124 1.61 1.69 13.17
N ILE A 125 0.63 0.81 12.90
CA ILE A 125 -0.76 1.04 13.27
C ILE A 125 -0.91 1.25 14.77
N PHE A 126 -0.27 0.39 15.59
CA PHE A 126 -0.32 0.53 17.05
C PHE A 126 0.37 1.80 17.56
N SER A 127 1.45 2.23 16.92
CA SER A 127 2.11 3.50 17.24
C SER A 127 1.18 4.68 16.97
N HIS A 128 0.54 4.72 15.79
CA HIS A 128 -0.45 5.74 15.46
C HIS A 128 -1.66 5.69 16.40
N MET A 129 -2.20 4.51 16.66
CA MET A 129 -3.32 4.32 17.58
C MET A 129 -2.95 4.78 18.99
N LYS A 130 -1.74 4.45 19.48
CA LYS A 130 -1.24 4.91 20.77
C LYS A 130 -1.13 6.42 20.81
N HIS A 131 -0.65 7.08 19.75
CA HIS A 131 -0.62 8.54 19.70
C HIS A 131 -2.03 9.15 19.78
N LEU A 132 -3.01 8.61 19.05
CA LEU A 132 -4.40 9.09 19.06
C LEU A 132 -5.06 8.92 20.44
N TRP A 133 -4.65 7.90 21.20
CA TRP A 133 -5.21 7.54 22.51
C TRP A 133 -4.44 8.17 23.69
N SER A 134 -3.12 8.27 23.64
CA SER A 134 -2.27 8.54 24.82
C SER A 134 -2.07 10.01 25.15
N HIS A 135 -2.45 10.95 24.27
CA HIS A 135 -2.15 12.36 24.50
C HIS A 135 -3.23 13.08 25.35
N TYR A 136 -3.39 12.65 26.60
CA TYR A 136 -4.04 13.38 27.71
C TYR A 136 -5.46 13.98 27.54
N ARG A 137 -6.11 14.01 26.36
CA ARG A 137 -7.34 14.81 26.13
C ARG A 137 -8.31 14.39 25.01
N SER A 138 -8.07 13.37 24.20
CA SER A 138 -9.01 12.95 23.15
C SER A 138 -9.95 11.84 23.62
N ARG A 139 -11.18 12.18 24.03
CA ARG A 139 -12.30 11.21 24.07
C ARG A 139 -12.83 10.97 22.65
N MET A 140 -11.94 10.59 21.73
CA MET A 140 -12.37 10.22 20.39
C MET A 140 -13.15 8.91 20.50
N ASP A 141 -14.28 8.87 19.81
CA ASP A 141 -15.06 7.66 19.68
C ASP A 141 -14.22 6.60 18.95
N ILE A 142 -14.46 5.32 19.25
CA ILE A 142 -13.72 4.21 18.62
C ILE A 142 -13.90 4.27 17.10
N GLU A 143 -15.09 4.65 16.63
CA GLU A 143 -15.39 4.83 15.22
C GLU A 143 -14.59 5.96 14.56
N LEU A 144 -14.31 7.03 15.30
CA LEU A 144 -13.52 8.14 14.80
C LEU A 144 -12.04 7.74 14.70
N VAL A 145 -11.53 7.02 15.69
CA VAL A 145 -10.17 6.48 15.67
C VAL A 145 -10.00 5.49 14.51
N ASP A 146 -10.97 4.60 14.30
CA ASP A 146 -10.97 3.65 13.20
C ASP A 146 -11.01 4.35 11.83
N ALA A 147 -11.89 5.35 11.66
CA ALA A 147 -11.95 6.14 10.43
C ALA A 147 -10.65 6.90 10.15
N GLU A 148 -10.05 7.51 11.18
CA GLU A 148 -8.78 8.23 11.04
C GLU A 148 -7.63 7.29 10.66
N LEU A 149 -7.51 6.14 11.33
CA LEU A 149 -6.51 5.14 11.00
C LEU A 149 -6.70 4.62 9.58
N LYS A 150 -7.93 4.33 9.15
CA LYS A 150 -8.22 3.89 7.78
C LYS A 150 -7.76 4.91 6.74
N ILE A 151 -8.07 6.19 6.94
CA ILE A 151 -7.63 7.25 6.03
C ILE A 151 -6.11 7.34 6.05
N ARG A 152 -5.51 7.48 7.23
CA ARG A 152 -4.06 7.71 7.37
C ARG A 152 -3.20 6.56 6.85
N MET A 153 -3.65 5.31 7.02
CA MET A 153 -2.89 4.13 6.64
C MET A 153 -3.11 3.69 5.19
N ASN A 154 -4.20 4.13 4.54
CA ASN A 154 -4.57 3.65 3.21
C ASN A 154 -4.73 4.78 2.17
N SER A 155 -4.51 6.04 2.53
CA SER A 155 -4.57 7.15 1.59
C SER A 155 -3.19 7.75 1.35
N ASP A 156 -2.73 7.67 0.10
CA ASP A 156 -1.55 8.39 -0.38
C ASP A 156 -1.93 9.74 -1.01
N TYR A 157 -3.16 10.22 -0.75
CA TYR A 157 -3.64 11.47 -1.32
C TYR A 157 -2.94 12.66 -0.67
N PRO A 158 -2.32 13.56 -1.45
CA PRO A 158 -1.73 14.76 -0.88
C PRO A 158 -2.84 15.65 -0.31
N CYS A 159 -2.54 16.38 0.78
CA CYS A 159 -3.50 17.27 1.44
C CYS A 159 -4.15 18.26 0.46
N ALA A 160 -3.41 18.72 -0.55
CA ALA A 160 -3.93 19.59 -1.60
C ALA A 160 -5.03 18.92 -2.44
N TYR A 161 -4.90 17.63 -2.74
CA TYR A 161 -5.93 16.86 -3.45
C TYR A 161 -7.15 16.68 -2.55
N VAL A 162 -6.96 16.24 -1.30
CA VAL A 162 -8.06 16.04 -0.35
C VAL A 162 -8.83 17.35 -0.13
N HIS A 163 -8.13 18.48 0.01
CA HIS A 163 -8.75 19.79 0.14
C HIS A 163 -9.62 20.14 -1.07
N LYS A 164 -9.10 19.96 -2.30
CA LYS A 164 -9.89 20.17 -3.53
C LYS A 164 -11.09 19.23 -3.62
N TYR A 165 -10.93 17.97 -3.22
CA TYR A 165 -12.00 16.99 -3.17
C TYR A 165 -13.10 17.39 -2.17
N LEU A 166 -12.72 17.85 -0.97
CA LEU A 166 -13.71 18.33 0.00
C LEU A 166 -14.48 19.55 -0.53
N LEU A 167 -13.81 20.47 -1.22
CA LEU A 167 -14.45 21.62 -1.86
C LEU A 167 -15.42 21.24 -2.99
N SER A 168 -15.21 20.12 -3.68
CA SER A 168 -16.12 19.64 -4.72
C SER A 168 -17.36 18.91 -4.17
N GLN A 169 -17.41 18.65 -2.85
CA GLN A 169 -18.51 17.94 -2.18
C GLN A 169 -19.30 18.90 -1.27
N PRO A 170 -20.19 19.76 -1.81
CA PRO A 170 -20.92 20.76 -1.04
C PRO A 170 -21.83 20.13 0.04
N ASP A 171 -22.41 18.96 -0.24
CA ASP A 171 -23.25 18.25 0.73
C ASP A 171 -22.45 17.74 1.93
N LEU A 172 -21.23 17.26 1.69
CA LEU A 172 -20.32 16.83 2.75
C LEU A 172 -19.88 18.03 3.60
N LEU A 173 -19.52 19.15 2.97
CA LEU A 173 -19.17 20.38 3.67
C LEU A 173 -20.33 20.92 4.51
N LYS A 174 -21.56 20.84 3.98
CA LYS A 174 -22.76 21.20 4.72
C LYS A 174 -22.89 20.34 5.96
N LYS A 175 -22.83 19.01 5.82
CA LYS A 175 -22.89 18.04 6.94
C LYS A 175 -21.83 18.31 8.01
N ILE A 176 -20.59 18.58 7.61
CA ILE A 176 -19.47 18.88 8.52
C ILE A 176 -19.73 20.18 9.31
N ARG A 177 -20.31 21.20 8.67
CA ARG A 177 -20.62 22.49 9.31
C ARG A 177 -21.84 22.42 10.22
N THR A 178 -22.82 21.58 9.89
CA THR A 178 -24.07 21.44 10.67
C THR A 178 -23.93 20.44 11.82
N ASP A 179 -24.92 20.41 12.70
CA ASP A 179 -25.04 19.41 13.76
C ASP A 179 -25.46 18.02 13.24
N GLU A 180 -25.79 17.89 11.95
CA GLU A 180 -26.10 16.61 11.28
C GLU A 180 -24.99 15.56 11.51
N LYS A 181 -23.73 16.00 11.66
CA LYS A 181 -22.60 15.11 11.99
C LYS A 181 -22.74 14.38 13.33
N TYR A 182 -23.59 14.87 14.24
CA TYR A 182 -23.83 14.26 15.55
C TYR A 182 -25.16 13.49 15.61
N GLU A 183 -26.02 13.58 14.59
CA GLU A 183 -27.33 12.92 14.60
C GLU A 183 -27.23 11.39 14.57
N GLN A 184 -26.20 10.84 13.94
CA GLN A 184 -25.95 9.39 13.91
C GLN A 184 -25.70 8.84 15.32
N LYS A 185 -25.06 9.61 16.20
CA LYS A 185 -24.83 9.22 17.60
C LYS A 185 -26.13 9.20 18.39
N LYS A 186 -27.00 10.20 18.21
CA LYS A 186 -28.32 10.26 18.88
C LYS A 186 -29.22 9.07 18.55
N ARG A 187 -29.09 8.44 17.37
CA ARG A 187 -29.88 7.27 17.00
C ARG A 187 -29.43 5.97 17.67
N ARG A 188 -28.12 5.83 17.95
CA ARG A 188 -27.55 4.63 18.58
C ARG A 188 -27.75 4.56 20.09
N ASP A 189 -27.93 5.71 20.75
CA ASP A 189 -28.19 5.78 22.19
C ASP A 189 -29.69 5.54 22.54
N ILE A 190 -30.55 5.28 21.53
CA ILE A 190 -32.00 5.10 21.67
C ILE A 190 -32.42 3.64 21.38
N GLU A 191 -31.53 2.79 20.88
CA GLU A 191 -31.71 1.33 20.72
C GLU A 191 -30.99 0.56 21.84
#